data_AF-A0A384DTI3-F1
#
_entry.id   AF-A0A384DTI3-F1
#
_cell.length_a   1.000
_cell.length_b   1.000
_cell.length_c   1.000
_cell.angle_alpha   90.00
_cell.angle_beta   90.00
_cell.angle_gamma   90.00
#
_symmetry.space_group_name_H-M   'P 1'
#
loop_
_entity.id
_entity.type
_entity.pdbx_description
1 polymer ?
#
loop_
_entity_poly.entity_id
_entity_poly.type
_entity_poly.pdbx_seq_one_letter_code
_entity_poly.pdbx_strand_id
1 'polypeptide(L)'
;MPEYLTLIPFFLLPSLWRQKELQEQGEIRIIQLGFDLDAHGIIFTEDYRTRVLKACDGRPYARAVQKFLASVLPACGDLSFQQDQMTQTFGFRDPEITQLVNAGVLTVRDAGSWWLAVPGAGRFIKYFVKGRQAVLGMVRKAKYRELLLSELLGRRAPAAVRLGLTYHVHDLIGAQLVDCVSTTSGTLLRLPET
;
A
#
# COMPACT_ATOMS: atom_id res chain seq x y z
N MET A 1 39.73 -21.25 -5.71
CA MET A 1 38.73 -20.74 -4.75
C MET A 1 37.61 -20.04 -5.51
N PRO A 2 36.57 -20.74 -5.99
CA PRO A 2 35.41 -20.07 -6.56
C PRO A 2 34.08 -20.49 -5.90
N GLU A 3 33.02 -19.77 -6.27
CA GLU A 3 31.60 -20.12 -6.12
C GLU A 3 30.92 -19.80 -4.78
N TYR A 4 30.63 -18.50 -4.58
CA TYR A 4 29.38 -18.10 -3.92
C TYR A 4 28.29 -17.96 -4.99
N LEU A 5 27.72 -19.07 -5.44
CA LEU A 5 26.40 -19.06 -6.09
C LEU A 5 25.35 -19.22 -5.00
N THR A 6 24.52 -18.19 -4.85
CA THR A 6 23.39 -18.13 -3.93
C THR A 6 22.42 -19.27 -4.21
N LEU A 7 22.24 -20.14 -3.21
CA LEU A 7 21.20 -21.15 -3.16
C LEU A 7 19.83 -20.47 -3.03
N ILE A 8 19.21 -20.11 -4.16
CA ILE A 8 17.76 -19.92 -4.20
C ILE A 8 17.15 -21.33 -4.17
N PRO A 9 16.28 -21.66 -3.19
CA PRO A 9 15.68 -22.99 -3.12
C PRO A 9 14.91 -23.31 -4.40
N PHE A 10 15.18 -24.48 -4.98
CA PHE A 10 14.63 -24.98 -6.25
C PHE A 10 13.08 -25.01 -6.32
N PHE A 11 12.39 -24.89 -5.17
CA PHE A 11 10.93 -24.86 -5.08
C PHE A 11 10.28 -23.47 -5.24
N LEU A 12 11.04 -22.36 -5.20
CA LEU A 12 10.50 -21.00 -5.40
C LEU A 12 10.49 -20.57 -6.87
N LEU A 13 11.32 -21.20 -7.70
CA LEU A 13 11.47 -20.87 -9.12
C LEU A 13 10.13 -20.89 -9.88
N PRO A 14 9.25 -21.92 -9.79
CA PRO A 14 8.03 -21.98 -10.61
C PRO A 14 7.06 -20.82 -10.36
N SER A 15 6.97 -20.35 -9.10
CA SER A 15 6.09 -19.25 -8.72
C SER A 15 6.57 -17.89 -9.23
N LEU A 16 7.89 -17.67 -9.22
CA LEU A 16 8.51 -16.46 -9.75
C LEU A 16 8.46 -16.42 -11.28
N TRP A 17 8.67 -17.57 -11.93
CA TRP A 17 8.49 -17.70 -13.38
C TRP A 17 7.06 -17.41 -13.79
N ARG A 18 6.09 -17.98 -13.09
CA ARG A 18 4.67 -17.74 -13.36
C ARG A 18 4.27 -16.28 -13.16
N GLN A 19 4.80 -15.61 -12.13
CA GLN A 19 4.54 -14.19 -11.92
C GLN A 19 5.09 -13.34 -13.07
N LYS A 20 6.34 -13.59 -13.48
CA LYS A 20 6.94 -12.86 -14.61
C LYS A 20 6.17 -13.08 -15.90
N GLU A 21 5.79 -14.32 -16.18
CA GLU A 21 4.96 -14.66 -17.34
C GLU A 21 3.63 -13.88 -17.34
N LEU A 22 2.91 -13.87 -16.21
CA LEU A 22 1.66 -13.12 -16.08
C LEU A 22 1.87 -11.59 -16.22
N GLN A 23 3.02 -11.08 -15.79
CA GLN A 23 3.37 -9.67 -15.93
C GLN A 23 3.69 -9.31 -17.39
N GLU A 24 4.44 -10.17 -18.10
CA GLU A 24 4.78 -10.03 -19.51
C GLU A 24 3.53 -10.14 -20.41
N GLN A 25 2.61 -11.03 -20.07
CA GLN A 25 1.28 -11.14 -20.70
C GLN A 25 0.37 -9.95 -20.37
N GLY A 26 0.75 -9.13 -19.39
CA GLY A 26 -0.01 -7.98 -18.97
C GLY A 26 -1.25 -8.32 -18.14
N GLU A 27 -1.38 -9.53 -17.61
CA GLU A 27 -2.52 -9.96 -16.77
C GLU A 27 -2.48 -9.36 -15.37
N ILE A 28 -1.26 -9.12 -14.85
CA ILE A 28 -1.05 -8.52 -13.53
C ILE A 28 -0.25 -7.22 -13.61
N ARG A 29 -0.41 -6.36 -12.61
CA ARG A 29 0.38 -5.14 -12.41
C ARG A 29 0.99 -5.14 -11.02
N ILE A 30 2.22 -4.65 -10.97
CA ILE A 30 2.90 -4.28 -9.73
C ILE A 30 2.55 -2.82 -9.45
N ILE A 31 2.13 -2.53 -8.23
CA ILE A 31 1.71 -1.19 -7.79
C ILE A 31 2.43 -0.80 -6.51
N GLN A 32 2.68 0.49 -6.34
CA GLN A 32 3.21 1.03 -5.09
C GLN A 32 2.09 1.19 -4.07
N LEU A 33 2.24 0.59 -2.87
CA LEU A 33 1.24 0.65 -1.80
C LEU A 33 1.43 1.88 -0.90
N GLY A 34 2.61 2.50 -0.94
CA GLY A 34 2.90 3.77 -0.26
C GLY A 34 3.15 3.67 1.24
N PHE A 35 3.42 2.46 1.77
CA PHE A 35 3.86 2.26 3.15
C PHE A 35 5.35 2.60 3.33
N ASP A 36 6.17 2.09 2.43
CA ASP A 36 7.59 2.32 2.29
C ASP A 36 7.95 2.20 0.78
N LEU A 37 9.22 2.40 0.44
CA LEU A 37 9.69 2.36 -0.95
C LEU A 37 9.59 0.95 -1.57
N ASP A 38 9.59 -0.09 -0.74
CA ASP A 38 9.68 -1.51 -1.13
C ASP A 38 8.33 -2.24 -1.04
N ALA A 39 7.30 -1.58 -0.53
CA ALA A 39 5.96 -2.12 -0.29
C ALA A 39 5.14 -2.16 -1.57
N HIS A 40 5.39 -3.19 -2.37
CA HIS A 40 4.69 -3.43 -3.62
C HIS A 40 3.48 -4.34 -3.44
N GLY A 41 2.43 -4.09 -4.22
CA GLY A 41 1.27 -4.95 -4.35
C GLY A 41 1.17 -5.54 -5.75
N ILE A 42 0.52 -6.70 -5.85
CA ILE A 42 0.16 -7.32 -7.13
C ILE A 42 -1.36 -7.22 -7.27
N ILE A 43 -1.82 -6.81 -8.45
CA ILE A 43 -3.24 -6.71 -8.77
C ILE A 43 -3.48 -7.19 -10.21
N PHE A 44 -4.61 -7.84 -10.48
CA PHE A 44 -5.02 -8.14 -11.85
C PHE A 44 -5.31 -6.84 -12.61
N THR A 45 -4.87 -6.77 -13.87
CA THR A 45 -5.03 -5.58 -14.71
C THR A 45 -6.50 -5.19 -14.87
N GLU A 46 -7.39 -6.17 -15.03
CA GLU A 46 -8.82 -5.93 -15.18
C GLU A 46 -9.47 -5.41 -13.88
N ASP A 47 -9.08 -5.95 -12.72
CA ASP A 47 -9.51 -5.46 -11.42
C ASP A 47 -9.02 -4.03 -11.19
N TYR A 48 -7.76 -3.76 -11.56
CA TYR A 48 -7.16 -2.43 -11.47
C TYR A 48 -7.95 -1.42 -12.31
N ARG A 49 -8.19 -1.74 -13.60
CA ARG A 49 -8.98 -0.89 -14.51
C ARG A 49 -10.37 -0.61 -13.97
N THR A 50 -11.10 -1.65 -13.58
CA THR A 50 -12.46 -1.54 -13.04
C THR A 50 -12.49 -0.63 -11.81
N ARG A 51 -11.54 -0.82 -10.89
CA ARG A 51 -11.47 -0.05 -9.64
C ARG A 51 -11.07 1.40 -9.89
N VAL A 52 -10.13 1.66 -10.78
CA VAL A 52 -9.68 3.01 -11.14
C VAL A 52 -10.81 3.78 -11.85
N LEU A 53 -11.49 3.16 -12.83
CA LEU A 53 -12.62 3.78 -13.52
C LEU A 53 -13.73 4.15 -12.54
N LYS A 54 -14.11 3.22 -11.65
CA LYS A 54 -15.11 3.47 -10.62
C LYS A 54 -14.69 4.59 -9.65
N ALA A 55 -13.42 4.68 -9.28
CA ALA A 55 -12.91 5.72 -8.37
C ALA A 55 -12.87 7.11 -9.01
N CYS A 56 -12.76 7.17 -10.34
CA CYS A 56 -12.58 8.40 -11.10
C CYS A 56 -13.87 8.87 -11.82
N ASP A 57 -14.95 8.10 -11.73
CA ASP A 57 -16.22 8.43 -12.38
C ASP A 57 -16.76 9.79 -11.92
N GLY A 58 -17.22 10.60 -12.88
CA GLY A 58 -17.69 11.97 -12.65
C GLY A 58 -16.64 12.98 -12.15
N ARG A 59 -15.34 12.64 -12.13
CA ARG A 59 -14.27 13.52 -11.66
C ARG A 59 -13.63 14.31 -12.82
N PRO A 60 -13.07 15.50 -12.56
CA PRO A 60 -12.46 16.33 -13.60
C PRO A 60 -11.24 15.67 -14.29
N TYR A 61 -10.58 14.72 -13.62
CA TYR A 61 -9.45 13.96 -14.16
C TYR A 61 -9.85 12.67 -14.90
N ALA A 62 -11.15 12.35 -15.02
CA ALA A 62 -11.62 11.09 -15.61
C ALA A 62 -11.08 10.85 -17.03
N ARG A 63 -11.01 11.91 -17.85
CA ARG A 63 -10.51 11.81 -19.24
C ARG A 63 -9.03 11.43 -19.30
N ALA A 64 -8.18 12.04 -18.46
CA ALA A 64 -6.75 11.71 -18.40
C ALA A 64 -6.55 10.27 -17.90
N VAL A 65 -7.33 9.84 -16.91
CA VAL A 65 -7.32 8.47 -16.40
C VAL A 65 -7.73 7.47 -17.47
N GLN A 66 -8.82 7.71 -18.20
CA GLN A 66 -9.26 6.84 -19.29
C GLN A 66 -8.20 6.73 -20.39
N LYS A 67 -7.60 7.86 -20.80
CA LYS A 67 -6.48 7.88 -21.74
C LYS A 67 -5.33 7.00 -21.23
N PHE A 68 -4.94 7.14 -19.96
CA PHE A 68 -3.86 6.35 -19.36
C PHE A 68 -4.13 4.85 -19.36
N LEU A 69 -5.33 4.44 -18.94
CA LEU A 69 -5.72 3.03 -18.92
C LEU A 69 -5.77 2.41 -20.33
N ALA A 70 -6.09 3.21 -21.35
CA ALA A 70 -6.21 2.78 -22.74
C ALA A 70 -4.88 2.80 -23.51
N SER A 71 -3.97 3.73 -23.23
CA SER A 71 -2.72 3.89 -24.00
C SER A 71 -1.49 3.36 -23.27
N VAL A 72 -1.38 3.56 -21.96
CA VAL A 72 -0.16 3.24 -21.20
C VAL A 72 -0.19 1.81 -20.69
N LEU A 73 -1.28 1.42 -20.02
CA LEU A 73 -1.36 0.08 -19.43
C LEU A 73 -1.18 -1.07 -20.43
N PRO A 74 -1.74 -1.05 -21.66
CA PRO A 74 -1.50 -2.13 -22.62
C PRO A 74 -0.07 -2.14 -23.19
N ALA A 75 0.57 -0.98 -23.26
CA ALA A 75 1.86 -0.82 -23.91
C ALA A 75 3.05 -1.13 -23.00
N CYS A 76 2.84 -1.13 -21.67
CA CYS A 76 3.91 -1.20 -20.69
C CYS A 76 3.42 -1.84 -19.38
N GLY A 77 4.16 -2.86 -18.91
CA GLY A 77 3.95 -3.54 -17.63
C GLY A 77 4.78 -2.96 -16.48
N ASP A 78 5.41 -1.80 -16.68
CA ASP A 78 6.32 -1.19 -15.71
C ASP A 78 5.56 -0.61 -14.52
N LEU A 79 6.23 -0.67 -13.36
CA LEU A 79 5.77 -0.05 -12.13
C LEU A 79 5.97 1.48 -12.15
N SER A 80 6.96 1.98 -12.88
CA SER A 80 7.33 3.40 -12.86
C SER A 80 7.35 4.02 -14.24
N PHE A 81 6.90 5.27 -14.34
CA PHE A 81 6.83 6.03 -15.57
C PHE A 81 7.71 7.27 -15.47
N GLN A 82 8.51 7.51 -16.52
CA GLN A 82 9.36 8.68 -16.63
C GLN A 82 8.68 9.80 -17.42
N GLN A 83 9.08 11.04 -17.20
CA GLN A 83 8.52 12.22 -17.88
C GLN A 83 8.63 12.13 -19.39
N ASP A 84 9.80 11.75 -19.92
CA ASP A 84 10.00 11.60 -21.36
C ASP A 84 9.10 10.53 -21.95
N GLN A 85 8.95 9.40 -21.26
CA GLN A 85 8.05 8.32 -21.68
C GLN A 85 6.59 8.80 -21.72
N MET A 86 6.14 9.50 -20.67
CA MET A 86 4.77 10.02 -20.58
C MET A 86 4.49 11.08 -21.64
N THR A 87 5.43 11.99 -21.88
CA THR A 87 5.24 13.15 -22.77
C THR A 87 5.51 12.82 -24.24
N GLN A 88 6.65 12.18 -24.54
CA GLN A 88 7.10 11.92 -25.91
C GLN A 88 6.45 10.66 -26.49
N THR A 89 6.39 9.57 -25.72
CA THR A 89 5.85 8.28 -26.22
C THR A 89 4.32 8.23 -26.12
N PHE A 90 3.77 8.62 -24.96
CA PHE A 90 2.33 8.50 -24.71
C PHE A 90 1.53 9.80 -24.92
N GLY A 91 2.21 10.90 -25.24
CA GLY A 91 1.58 12.18 -25.57
C GLY A 91 0.78 12.80 -24.43
N PHE A 92 1.16 12.56 -23.17
CA PHE A 92 0.57 13.24 -22.01
C PHE A 92 1.16 14.63 -21.84
N ARG A 93 0.31 15.60 -21.52
CA ARG A 93 0.73 16.95 -21.15
C ARG A 93 0.87 17.05 -19.63
N ASP A 94 1.68 17.98 -19.14
CA ASP A 94 1.87 18.20 -17.69
C ASP A 94 0.57 18.33 -16.88
N PRO A 95 -0.50 19.00 -17.38
CA PRO A 95 -1.79 19.03 -16.67
C PRO A 95 -2.45 17.64 -16.58
N GLU A 96 -2.30 16.79 -17.59
CA GLU A 96 -2.85 15.43 -17.60
C GLU A 96 -2.07 14.52 -16.63
N ILE A 97 -0.75 14.67 -16.56
CA ILE A 97 0.09 13.98 -15.57
C ILE A 97 -0.31 14.42 -14.15
N THR A 98 -0.48 15.72 -13.93
CA THR A 98 -0.96 16.27 -12.65
C THR A 98 -2.34 15.70 -12.30
N GLN A 99 -3.23 15.55 -13.27
CA GLN A 99 -4.55 14.91 -13.07
C GLN A 99 -4.42 13.45 -12.64
N LEU A 100 -3.50 12.68 -13.22
CA LEU A 100 -3.24 11.29 -12.83
C LEU A 100 -2.70 11.17 -11.40
N VAL A 101 -1.84 12.10 -10.99
CA VAL A 101 -1.35 12.19 -9.60
C VAL A 101 -2.50 12.54 -8.65
N ASN A 102 -3.31 13.53 -9.00
CA ASN A 102 -4.48 13.92 -8.19
C ASN A 102 -5.55 12.82 -8.10
N ALA A 103 -5.67 11.98 -9.13
CA ALA A 103 -6.52 10.80 -9.12
C ALA A 103 -5.99 9.67 -8.21
N GLY A 104 -4.71 9.72 -7.82
CA GLY A 104 -4.02 8.66 -7.09
C GLY A 104 -3.73 7.43 -7.94
N VAL A 105 -3.78 7.57 -9.28
CA VAL A 105 -3.34 6.54 -10.25
C VAL A 105 -1.82 6.54 -10.35
N LEU A 106 -1.23 7.73 -10.24
CA LEU A 106 0.22 7.92 -10.11
C LEU A 106 0.56 8.50 -8.73
N THR A 107 1.73 8.15 -8.23
CA THR A 107 2.33 8.81 -7.06
C THR A 107 3.75 9.27 -7.42
N VAL A 108 4.18 10.40 -6.89
CA VAL A 108 5.52 10.93 -7.16
C VAL A 108 6.57 10.00 -6.54
N ARG A 109 7.55 9.61 -7.35
CA ARG A 109 8.77 8.94 -6.92
C ARG A 109 9.89 9.96 -6.76
N ASP A 110 10.24 10.60 -7.88
CA ASP A 110 11.30 11.62 -8.00
C ASP A 110 10.83 12.75 -8.94
N ALA A 111 11.67 13.77 -9.12
CA ALA A 111 11.43 14.78 -10.15
C ALA A 111 11.31 14.12 -11.53
N GLY A 112 10.15 14.28 -12.17
CA GLY A 112 9.87 13.68 -13.48
C GLY A 112 9.65 12.15 -13.46
N SER A 113 9.43 11.54 -12.29
CA SER A 113 9.23 10.10 -12.15
C SER A 113 8.07 9.76 -11.22
N TRP A 114 7.23 8.80 -11.64
CA TRP A 114 6.04 8.40 -10.89
C TRP A 114 5.89 6.88 -10.81
N TRP A 115 5.38 6.36 -9.69
CA TRP A 115 4.93 4.98 -9.60
C TRP A 115 3.45 4.84 -9.95
N LEU A 116 3.08 3.68 -10.49
CA LEU A 116 1.71 3.20 -10.56
C LEU A 116 1.18 2.97 -9.15
N ALA A 117 0.02 3.55 -8.84
CA ALA A 117 -0.62 3.46 -7.53
C ALA A 117 -2.11 3.14 -7.65
N VAL A 118 -2.73 2.85 -6.52
CA VAL A 118 -4.18 2.64 -6.41
C VAL A 118 -4.85 3.91 -5.87
N PRO A 119 -5.90 4.42 -6.56
CA PRO A 119 -6.68 5.54 -6.08
C PRO A 119 -7.14 5.36 -4.63
N GLY A 120 -6.82 6.35 -3.78
CA GLY A 120 -7.19 6.33 -2.37
C GLY A 120 -6.23 5.58 -1.44
N ALA A 121 -5.19 4.90 -1.95
CA ALA A 121 -4.17 4.23 -1.14
C ALA A 121 -3.51 5.21 -0.15
N GLY A 122 -3.03 6.37 -0.62
CA GLY A 122 -2.41 7.36 0.26
C GLY A 122 -3.32 7.87 1.39
N ARG A 123 -4.63 7.96 1.16
CA ARG A 123 -5.61 8.32 2.20
C ARG A 123 -5.74 7.20 3.24
N PHE A 124 -5.76 5.96 2.79
CA PHE A 124 -5.75 4.80 3.68
C PHE A 124 -4.47 4.77 4.52
N ILE A 125 -3.29 4.87 3.90
CA ILE A 125 -1.99 4.91 4.60
C ILE A 125 -1.95 6.02 5.65
N LYS A 126 -2.42 7.23 5.31
CA LYS A 126 -2.51 8.35 6.25
C LYS A 126 -3.33 8.00 7.50
N TYR A 127 -4.49 7.35 7.34
CA TYR A 127 -5.32 6.96 8.48
C TYR A 127 -4.74 5.77 9.22
N PHE A 128 -4.14 4.84 8.51
CA PHE A 128 -3.44 3.70 9.06
C PHE A 128 -2.32 4.16 10.03
N VAL A 129 -1.37 4.96 9.54
CA VAL A 129 -0.22 5.42 10.33
C VAL A 129 -0.67 6.25 11.52
N LYS A 130 -1.60 7.20 11.32
CA LYS A 130 -2.10 8.04 12.41
C LYS A 130 -2.85 7.24 13.47
N GLY A 131 -3.69 6.29 13.06
CA GLY A 131 -4.43 5.44 13.98
C GLY A 131 -3.52 4.50 14.75
N ARG A 132 -2.53 3.87 14.09
CA ARG A 132 -1.50 3.03 14.73
C ARG A 132 -0.79 3.79 15.84
N GLN A 133 -0.28 4.99 15.54
CA GLN A 133 0.41 5.80 16.54
C GLN A 133 -0.50 6.24 17.69
N ALA A 134 -1.77 6.52 17.41
CA ALA A 134 -2.74 6.88 18.45
C ALA A 134 -3.01 5.70 19.41
N VAL A 135 -3.27 4.51 18.88
CA VAL A 135 -3.55 3.30 19.70
C VAL A 135 -2.29 2.87 20.46
N LEU A 136 -1.13 2.86 19.81
CA LEU A 136 0.14 2.58 20.47
C LEU A 136 0.44 3.60 21.59
N GLY A 137 0.09 4.86 21.36
CA GLY A 137 0.14 5.92 22.38
C GLY A 137 -0.78 5.67 23.57
N MET A 138 -1.92 5.00 23.39
CA MET A 138 -2.81 4.62 24.50
C MET A 138 -2.18 3.55 25.39
N VAL A 139 -1.49 2.57 24.81
CA VAL A 139 -0.75 1.54 25.57
C VAL A 139 0.46 2.15 26.28
N ARG A 140 1.23 3.02 25.60
CA ARG A 140 2.38 3.74 26.19
C ARG A 140 2.02 4.56 27.43
N LYS A 141 0.84 5.17 27.42
CA LYS A 141 0.36 6.02 28.52
C LYS A 141 -0.32 5.23 29.64
N ALA A 142 -0.59 3.94 29.42
CA ALA A 142 -1.16 3.08 30.44
C ALA A 142 -0.11 2.75 31.52
N LYS A 143 -0.59 2.40 32.71
CA LYS A 143 0.30 2.05 33.84
C LYS A 143 1.17 0.85 33.42
N TYR A 144 2.46 0.92 33.74
CA TYR A 144 3.45 -0.10 33.36
C TYR A 144 3.59 -0.36 31.85
N ARG A 145 3.05 0.53 30.98
CA ARG A 145 2.98 0.32 29.52
C ARG A 145 2.22 -0.94 29.13
N GLU A 146 1.20 -1.25 29.92
CA GLU A 146 0.35 -2.43 29.78
C GLU A 146 -1.12 -2.04 29.80
N LEU A 147 -1.94 -2.67 28.96
CA LEU A 147 -3.36 -2.39 28.87
C LEU A 147 -4.16 -3.64 28.52
N LEU A 148 -5.24 -3.91 29.27
CA LEU A 148 -6.16 -5.01 28.95
C LEU A 148 -6.81 -4.77 27.59
N LEU A 149 -6.86 -5.81 26.76
CA LEU A 149 -7.46 -5.73 25.42
C LEU A 149 -8.94 -5.32 25.47
N SER A 150 -9.69 -5.90 26.40
CA SER A 150 -11.10 -5.56 26.63
C SER A 150 -11.29 -4.10 27.04
N GLU A 151 -10.40 -3.58 27.89
CA GLU A 151 -10.41 -2.17 28.28
C GLU A 151 -10.09 -1.26 27.09
N LEU A 152 -9.06 -1.58 26.31
CA LEU A 152 -8.71 -0.81 25.12
C LEU A 152 -9.87 -0.73 24.12
N LEU A 153 -10.53 -1.86 23.84
CA LEU A 153 -11.66 -1.92 22.92
C LEU A 153 -12.93 -1.25 23.47
N GLY A 154 -13.07 -1.19 24.80
CA GLY A 154 -14.17 -0.48 25.47
C GLY A 154 -14.00 1.04 25.53
N ARG A 155 -12.79 1.56 25.25
CA ARG A 155 -12.54 3.02 25.25
C ARG A 155 -13.15 3.68 24.01
N ARG A 156 -13.47 4.98 24.14
CA ARG A 156 -13.87 5.80 23.00
C ARG A 156 -12.68 5.95 22.04
N ALA A 157 -12.90 5.59 20.77
CA ALA A 157 -11.88 5.73 19.73
C ALA A 157 -11.46 7.21 19.55
N PRO A 158 -10.15 7.52 19.56
CA PRO A 158 -9.65 8.83 19.20
C PRO A 158 -10.02 9.22 17.76
N ALA A 159 -10.17 10.51 17.47
CA ALA A 159 -10.50 11.00 16.12
C ALA A 159 -9.50 10.57 15.03
N ALA A 160 -8.25 10.28 15.42
CA ALA A 160 -7.20 9.77 14.53
C ALA A 160 -7.42 8.31 14.10
N VAL A 161 -8.20 7.54 14.86
CA VAL A 161 -8.43 6.09 14.68
C VAL A 161 -9.63 5.86 13.77
N ARG A 162 -9.49 6.29 12.50
CA ARG A 162 -10.58 6.24 11.51
C ARG A 162 -10.90 4.84 10.99
N LEU A 163 -9.98 3.89 11.14
CA LEU A 163 -10.19 2.49 10.75
C LEU A 163 -10.79 1.65 11.88
N GLY A 164 -11.02 2.25 13.06
CA GLY A 164 -11.57 1.57 14.24
C GLY A 164 -10.49 0.95 15.14
N LEU A 165 -10.78 0.86 16.45
CA LEU A 165 -9.84 0.33 17.44
C LEU A 165 -9.46 -1.12 17.14
N THR A 166 -10.44 -1.97 16.80
CA THR A 166 -10.22 -3.39 16.48
C THR A 166 -9.21 -3.57 15.34
N TYR A 167 -9.35 -2.78 14.27
CA TYR A 167 -8.41 -2.83 13.15
C TYR A 167 -6.98 -2.55 13.60
N HIS A 168 -6.78 -1.47 14.36
CA HIS A 168 -5.45 -1.07 14.82
C HIS A 168 -4.88 -2.01 15.88
N VAL A 169 -5.71 -2.64 16.72
CA VAL A 169 -5.25 -3.67 17.64
C VAL A 169 -4.68 -4.86 16.86
N HIS A 170 -5.40 -5.36 15.86
CA HIS A 170 -4.90 -6.47 15.03
C HIS A 170 -3.63 -6.08 14.29
N ASP A 171 -3.54 -4.85 13.80
CA ASP A 171 -2.32 -4.30 13.21
C ASP A 171 -1.14 -4.28 14.19
N LEU A 172 -1.32 -3.80 15.43
CA LEU A 172 -0.25 -3.77 16.43
C LEU A 172 0.25 -5.17 16.78
N ILE A 173 -0.67 -6.13 16.93
CA ILE A 173 -0.32 -7.53 17.24
C ILE A 173 0.40 -8.16 16.05
N GLY A 174 -0.16 -8.02 14.84
CA GLY A 174 0.41 -8.59 13.62
C GLY A 174 1.77 -8.00 13.25
N ALA A 175 1.99 -6.72 13.54
CA ALA A 175 3.26 -6.04 13.35
C ALA A 175 4.24 -6.22 14.53
N GLN A 176 3.88 -7.03 15.54
CA GLN A 176 4.70 -7.30 16.73
C GLN A 176 5.15 -6.02 17.47
N LEU A 177 4.28 -5.00 17.48
CA LEU A 177 4.52 -3.74 18.19
C LEU A 177 4.08 -3.81 19.65
N VAL A 178 3.39 -4.88 20.03
CA VAL A 178 2.94 -5.21 21.38
C VAL A 178 3.04 -6.72 21.60
N ASP A 179 3.38 -7.11 22.82
CA ASP A 179 3.28 -8.48 23.29
C ASP A 179 1.86 -8.76 23.82
N CYS A 180 1.37 -9.97 23.55
CA CYS A 180 0.10 -10.45 24.09
C CYS A 180 0.36 -11.43 25.24
N VAL A 181 0.01 -11.02 26.46
CA VAL A 181 0.17 -11.85 27.66
C VAL A 181 -1.21 -12.33 28.13
N SER A 182 -1.42 -13.64 28.16
CA SER A 182 -2.65 -14.22 28.70
C SER A 182 -2.65 -14.13 30.23
N THR A 183 -3.71 -13.56 30.81
CA THR A 183 -3.91 -13.46 32.26
C THR A 183 -5.27 -14.04 32.66
N THR A 184 -5.51 -14.21 33.96
CA THR A 184 -6.82 -14.64 34.48
C THR A 184 -7.95 -13.66 34.18
N SER A 185 -7.63 -12.39 33.90
CA SER A 185 -8.59 -11.33 33.55
C SER A 185 -8.72 -11.10 32.03
N GLY A 186 -8.05 -11.91 31.21
CA GLY A 186 -8.02 -11.80 29.75
C GLY A 186 -6.64 -11.42 29.21
N THR A 187 -6.59 -11.07 27.92
CA THR A 187 -5.34 -10.73 27.22
C THR A 187 -4.88 -9.32 27.56
N LEU A 188 -3.63 -9.20 27.99
CA LEU A 188 -2.93 -7.96 28.25
C LEU A 188 -2.02 -7.61 27.06
N LEU A 189 -2.08 -6.36 26.61
CA LEU A 189 -1.16 -5.81 25.61
C LEU A 189 -0.04 -5.07 26.33
N ARG A 190 1.21 -5.48 26.10
CA ARG A 190 2.42 -4.88 26.69
C ARG A 190 3.33 -4.34 25.58
N LEU A 191 4.03 -3.23 25.81
CA LEU A 191 5.10 -2.82 24.90
C LEU A 191 6.35 -3.68 25.09
N PRO A 192 7.01 -4.12 24.02
CA PRO A 192 8.27 -4.85 24.13
C PRO A 192 9.32 -4.03 24.88
N GLU A 193 10.17 -4.70 25.66
CA GLU A 193 11.33 -4.05 26.27
C GLU A 193 12.32 -3.66 25.15
N THR A 194 12.67 -2.37 25.09
CA THR A 194 13.73 -1.83 24.20
C THR A 194 15.12 -2.16 24.72
#